data_AF-A0AAD5E4Y0-F1
#
_entry.id   AF-A0AAD5E4Y0-F1
#
_cell.length_a   1.000
_cell.length_b   1.000
_cell.length_c   1.000
_cell.angle_alpha   90.00
_cell.angle_beta   90.00
_cell.angle_gamma   90.00
#
_symmetry.space_group_name_H-M   'P 1'
#
loop_
_entity.id
_entity.type
_entity.pdbx_description
1 polymer ?
#
loop_
_entity_poly.entity_id
_entity_poly.type
_entity_poly.pdbx_seq_one_letter_code
_entity_poly.pdbx_strand_id
1 'polypeptide(L)'
;MQPRRLQRRPSSRSRFRESSSTLHRLPPNLRAKVLETYTMIKEYDTETGNKIINDYLILEEIGRGTYGKVKLAQDLRTNELVVRQQSGLGLLGAA
;
A
#
# COMPACT_ATOMS: atom_id res chain seq x y z
N MET A 1 22.50 -42.18 -25.29
CA MET A 1 21.76 -40.91 -25.34
C MET A 1 21.17 -40.63 -23.95
N GLN A 2 21.81 -39.79 -23.13
CA GLN A 2 21.28 -39.41 -21.80
C GLN A 2 20.57 -38.04 -21.89
N PRO A 3 19.39 -37.86 -21.29
CA PRO A 3 18.72 -36.56 -21.29
C PRO A 3 19.36 -35.62 -20.25
N ARG A 4 19.69 -34.40 -20.68
CA ARG A 4 20.22 -33.33 -19.81
C ARG A 4 19.15 -32.89 -18.81
N ARG A 5 19.39 -33.14 -17.52
CA ARG A 5 18.64 -32.51 -16.41
C ARG A 5 18.85 -30.99 -16.47
N LEU A 6 17.81 -30.25 -16.82
CA LEU A 6 17.72 -28.81 -16.58
C LEU A 6 17.76 -28.57 -15.06
N GLN A 7 18.93 -28.22 -14.53
CA GLN A 7 19.05 -27.67 -13.18
C GLN A 7 18.30 -26.34 -13.16
N ARG A 8 17.09 -26.35 -12.58
CA ARG A 8 16.36 -25.13 -12.25
C ARG A 8 17.19 -24.40 -11.19
N ARG A 9 17.80 -23.28 -11.59
CA ARG A 9 18.50 -22.36 -10.68
C ARG A 9 17.58 -22.08 -9.49
N PRO A 10 18.06 -22.15 -8.23
CA PRO A 10 17.25 -21.73 -7.11
C PRO A 10 16.92 -20.26 -7.34
N SER A 11 15.63 -19.95 -7.47
CA SER A 11 15.15 -18.58 -7.39
C SER A 11 15.71 -18.01 -6.10
N SER A 12 16.46 -16.92 -6.21
CA SER A 12 16.92 -16.11 -5.08
C SER A 12 15.69 -15.61 -4.35
N ARG A 13 15.11 -16.48 -3.50
CA ARG A 13 14.00 -16.18 -2.63
C ARG A 13 14.60 -15.23 -1.61
N SER A 14 14.48 -13.95 -1.93
CA SER A 14 14.91 -12.85 -1.10
C SER A 14 14.48 -13.18 0.33
N ARG A 15 15.47 -13.32 1.22
CA ARG A 15 15.27 -13.36 2.66
C ARG A 15 14.84 -11.95 3.09
N PHE A 16 13.64 -11.54 2.69
CA PHE A 16 12.98 -10.40 3.29
C PHE A 16 12.64 -10.83 4.72
N ARG A 17 13.50 -10.36 5.63
CA ARG A 17 13.30 -10.41 7.07
C ARG A 17 11.93 -9.82 7.35
N GLU A 18 11.01 -10.68 7.76
CA GLU A 18 9.65 -10.35 8.17
C GLU A 18 9.72 -9.43 9.39
N SER A 19 9.78 -8.13 9.14
CA SER A 19 9.93 -7.09 10.14
C SER A 19 8.56 -6.55 10.55
N SER A 20 7.55 -7.42 10.64
CA SER A 20 6.17 -7.01 10.96
C SER A 20 5.92 -6.81 12.47
N SER A 21 6.94 -6.89 13.34
CA SER A 21 6.71 -7.04 14.78
C SER A 21 7.16 -5.88 15.68
N THR A 22 7.49 -4.70 15.14
CA THR A 22 7.85 -3.54 16.00
C THR A 22 6.62 -2.88 16.65
N LEU A 23 5.47 -2.85 15.96
CA LEU A 23 4.24 -2.22 16.49
C LEU A 23 3.62 -3.00 17.66
N HIS A 24 3.71 -4.33 17.67
CA HIS A 24 3.21 -5.15 18.78
C HIS A 24 3.98 -4.93 20.09
N ARG A 25 5.22 -4.41 20.02
CA ARG A 25 6.06 -4.15 21.20
C ARG A 25 5.79 -2.79 21.85
N LEU A 26 5.06 -1.90 21.17
CA LEU A 26 4.66 -0.62 21.76
C LEU A 26 3.50 -0.86 22.74
N PRO A 27 3.54 -0.23 23.93
CA PRO A 27 2.42 -0.28 24.86
C PRO A 27 1.16 0.31 24.19
N PRO A 28 -0.05 -0.13 24.56
CA PRO A 28 -1.28 0.16 23.81
C PRO A 28 -1.57 1.66 23.61
N ASN A 29 -1.13 2.48 24.55
CA ASN A 29 -1.22 3.94 24.54
C ASN A 29 -0.29 4.64 23.53
N LEU A 30 0.71 3.94 22.97
CA LEU A 30 1.62 4.45 21.94
C LEU A 30 1.36 3.87 20.56
N ARG A 31 0.35 2.99 20.42
CA ARG A 31 -0.06 2.47 19.11
C ARG A 31 -0.94 3.52 18.44
N ALA A 32 -0.53 4.01 17.27
CA ALA A 32 -1.39 4.85 16.46
C ALA A 32 -2.69 4.10 16.15
N LYS A 33 -3.83 4.76 16.34
CA LYS A 33 -5.14 4.18 15.99
C LYS A 33 -5.17 4.02 14.47
N VAL A 34 -5.25 2.77 14.01
CA VAL A 34 -5.47 2.49 12.59
C VAL A 34 -6.91 2.87 12.27
N LEU A 35 -7.07 3.75 11.29
CA LEU A 35 -8.38 4.13 10.75
C LEU A 35 -8.58 3.41 9.43
N GLU A 36 -9.63 2.60 9.36
CA GLU A 36 -10.04 1.93 8.14
C GLU A 36 -11.10 2.77 7.41
N THR A 37 -11.10 2.70 6.08
CA THR A 37 -12.11 3.37 5.26
C THR A 37 -12.77 2.34 4.36
N TYR A 38 -14.10 2.20 4.45
CA TYR A 38 -14.86 1.20 3.70
C TYR A 38 -15.43 1.73 2.36
N THR A 39 -15.45 3.05 2.17
CA THR A 39 -15.91 3.70 0.94
C THR A 39 -14.76 4.43 0.27
N MET A 40 -14.56 4.15 -1.02
CA MET A 40 -13.52 4.79 -1.82
C MET A 40 -14.17 5.63 -2.91
N ILE A 41 -14.20 6.95 -2.71
CA ILE A 41 -14.54 7.91 -3.75
C ILE A 41 -13.26 8.24 -4.50
N LYS A 42 -13.30 8.13 -5.82
CA LYS A 42 -12.15 8.37 -6.67
C LYS A 42 -12.45 9.48 -7.65
N GLU A 43 -11.66 10.52 -7.55
CA GLU A 43 -11.68 11.71 -8.39
C GLU A 43 -10.29 11.91 -9.02
N TYR A 44 -10.17 12.96 -9.82
CA TYR A 44 -8.91 13.35 -10.44
C TYR A 44 -8.74 14.85 -10.30
N ASP A 45 -7.53 15.27 -9.94
CA ASP A 45 -7.15 16.67 -9.96
C ASP A 45 -7.15 17.18 -11.41
N THR A 46 -7.84 18.28 -11.66
CA THR A 46 -7.97 18.92 -12.97
C THR A 46 -6.65 19.54 -13.45
N GLU A 47 -5.76 19.92 -12.54
CA GLU A 47 -4.49 20.55 -12.91
C GLU A 47 -3.40 19.52 -13.22
N THR A 48 -3.21 18.54 -12.33
CA THR A 48 -2.13 17.56 -12.46
C THR A 48 -2.57 16.22 -13.07
N GLY A 49 -3.86 15.93 -13.12
CA GLY A 49 -4.39 14.62 -13.49
C GLY A 49 -4.14 13.53 -12.44
N ASN A 50 -3.60 13.88 -11.28
CA ASN A 50 -3.35 12.95 -10.20
C ASN A 50 -4.66 12.44 -9.60
N LYS A 51 -4.64 11.20 -9.12
CA LYS A 51 -5.83 10.59 -8.51
C LYS A 51 -6.07 11.21 -7.15
N ILE A 52 -7.28 11.67 -6.92
CA ILE A 52 -7.76 12.04 -5.60
C ILE A 52 -8.59 10.86 -5.08
N ILE A 53 -8.26 10.36 -3.90
CA ILE A 53 -9.04 9.32 -3.23
C ILE A 53 -9.57 9.91 -1.93
N ASN A 54 -10.89 10.09 -1.86
CA ASN A 54 -11.55 10.88 -0.82
C ASN A 54 -10.89 12.27 -0.75
N ASP A 55 -10.26 12.63 0.37
CA ASP A 55 -9.58 13.92 0.54
C ASP A 55 -8.05 13.83 0.37
N TYR A 56 -7.55 12.80 -0.32
CA TYR A 56 -6.12 12.53 -0.44
C TYR A 56 -5.66 12.53 -1.89
N LEU A 57 -4.75 13.45 -2.22
CA LEU A 57 -4.08 13.48 -3.51
C LEU A 57 -3.00 12.40 -3.53
N ILE A 58 -3.16 11.40 -4.40
CA ILE A 58 -2.20 10.31 -4.54
C ILE A 58 -1.06 10.77 -5.43
N LEU A 59 0.13 10.85 -4.85
CA LEU A 59 1.34 11.29 -5.54
C LEU A 59 2.02 10.12 -6.25
N GLU A 60 2.36 9.07 -5.50
CA GLU A 60 3.04 7.90 -6.04
C GLU A 60 2.77 6.63 -5.22
N GLU A 61 3.16 5.49 -5.77
CA GLU A 61 3.14 4.23 -5.06
C GLU A 61 4.56 3.92 -4.54
N ILE A 62 4.70 3.86 -3.22
CA ILE A 62 5.99 3.69 -2.56
C ILE A 62 6.26 2.23 -2.16
N GLY A 63 5.26 1.35 -2.25
CA GLY A 63 5.44 -0.05 -1.89
C GLY A 63 4.29 -0.96 -2.33
N ARG A 64 4.60 -2.26 -2.43
CA ARG A 64 3.64 -3.35 -2.68
C ARG A 64 3.95 -4.51 -1.75
N GLY A 65 2.93 -5.07 -1.12
CA GLY A 65 3.05 -6.25 -0.28
C GLY A 65 1.80 -7.12 -0.30
N THR A 66 1.80 -8.16 0.54
CA THR A 66 0.70 -9.13 0.65
C THR A 66 -0.65 -8.46 0.96
N TYR A 67 -0.63 -7.37 1.71
CA TYR A 67 -1.82 -6.64 2.15
C TYR A 67 -2.20 -5.47 1.22
N GLY A 68 -1.59 -5.37 0.04
CA GLY A 68 -1.93 -4.39 -0.98
C GLY A 68 -0.83 -3.37 -1.28
N LYS A 69 -1.25 -2.23 -1.84
CA LYS A 69 -0.37 -1.17 -2.32
C LYS A 69 -0.24 -0.09 -1.25
N VAL A 70 0.95 0.44 -1.08
CA VAL A 70 1.25 1.57 -0.20
C VAL A 70 1.55 2.78 -1.07
N LYS A 71 0.86 3.88 -0.81
CA LYS A 71 0.89 5.10 -1.61
C LYS A 71 1.29 6.28 -0.74
N LEU A 72 2.16 7.14 -1.28
CA LEU A 72 2.38 8.47 -0.74
C LEU A 72 1.22 9.35 -1.20
N ALA A 73 0.62 10.06 -0.26
CA ALA A 73 -0.48 10.96 -0.53
C ALA A 73 -0.30 12.27 0.23
N GLN A 74 -0.90 13.34 -0.29
CA GLN A 74 -1.05 14.59 0.42
C GLN A 74 -2.50 14.70 0.91
N ASP A 75 -2.69 14.98 2.19
CA ASP A 75 -3.99 15.30 2.74
C ASP A 75 -4.40 16.71 2.24
N LEU A 76 -5.50 16.80 1.50
CA LEU A 76 -5.94 18.08 0.92
C LEU A 76 -6.48 19.06 1.97
N ARG A 77 -6.80 18.58 3.18
CA ARG A 77 -7.30 19.42 4.27
C ARG A 77 -6.17 20.01 5.09
N THR A 78 -5.15 19.21 5.42
CA THR A 78 -4.02 19.64 6.26
C THR A 78 -2.78 20.02 5.46
N ASN A 79 -2.71 19.66 4.18
CA ASN A 79 -1.53 19.73 3.34
C ASN A 79 -0.34 18.89 3.83
N GLU A 80 -0.57 17.94 4.73
CA GLU A 80 0.49 17.05 5.23
C GLU A 80 0.69 15.85 4.31
N LEU A 81 1.95 15.39 4.23
CA LEU A 81 2.31 14.15 3.54
C LEU A 81 2.01 12.95 4.44
N VAL A 82 1.22 12.02 3.92
CA VAL A 82 0.77 10.82 4.63
C VAL A 82 1.00 9.57 3.80
N VAL A 83 1.06 8.43 4.48
CA VAL A 83 1.15 7.12 3.84
C VAL A 83 -0.19 6.42 3.92
N ARG A 84 -0.74 6.02 2.77
CA ARG A 84 -2.02 5.32 2.64
C ARG A 84 -1.80 3.91 2.13
N GLN A 85 -2.32 2.92 2.86
CA GLN A 85 -2.41 1.56 2.39
C GLN A 85 -3.77 1.32 1.71
N GLN A 86 -3.75 0.80 0.50
CA GLN A 86 -4.93 0.39 -0.25
C GLN A 86 -4.92 -1.13 -0.39
N SER A 87 -5.89 -1.79 0.25
CA SER A 87 -6.14 -3.23 0.08
C SER A 87 -6.74 -3.51 -1.30
N GLY A 88 -6.43 -4.67 -1.87
CA GLY A 88 -6.84 -5.05 -3.24
C GLY A 88 -8.35 -5.22 -3.43
N LEU A 89 -9.13 -5.21 -2.35
CA LEU A 89 -10.59 -5.17 -2.38
C LEU A 89 -11.04 -3.71 -2.46
N GLY A 90 -10.95 -3.14 -3.67
CA GLY A 90 -11.70 -1.94 -3.98
C GLY A 90 -13.18 -2.30 -3.96
N LEU A 91 -13.90 -1.93 -2.91
CA LEU A 91 -15.35 -1.87 -2.97
C LEU A 91 -15.68 -0.85 -4.07
N LEU A 92 -16.08 -1.38 -5.23
CA LEU A 92 -16.68 -0.63 -6.31
C LEU A 92 -17.92 0.06 -5.71
N GLY A 93 -17.80 1.34 -5.38
CA GLY A 93 -18.95 2.22 -5.34
C GLY A 93 -19.43 2.36 -6.77
N ALA A 94 -20.33 1.47 -7.19
CA ALA A 94 -21.12 1.66 -8.39
C ALA A 94 -21.91 2.96 -8.21
N ALA A 95 -21.83 3.81 -9.24
CA ALA A 95 -22.67 4.99 -9.40
C ALA A 95 -24.15 4.62 -9.45
#